data_AF-A0A7L0MZV5-F1
#
_entry.id   AF-A0A7L0MZV5-F1
#
_cell.length_a   1.000
_cell.length_b   1.000
_cell.length_c   1.000
_cell.angle_alpha   90.00
_cell.angle_beta   90.00
_cell.angle_gamma   90.00
#
_symmetry.space_group_name_H-M   'P 1'
#
loop_
_entity.id
_entity.type
_entity.pdbx_description
1 polymer ?
#
loop_
_entity_poly.entity_id
_entity_poly.type
_entity_poly.pdbx_seq_one_letter_code
_entity_poly.pdbx_strand_id
1 'polypeptide(L)'
;VMKNQDLQDLIKPQKVEFHSLNFNSTLHWQPGWAREARDILYFVQYKVYGQSKWQNKDDCWGIQRHVCDLTHETSDIQEPYYGRVKAALAGVYSNWSLSCRFTPWQETMIGPPMVTVVHSNKSVIVKLQAPCSSYKRKRGSKIPMTSYYDLLYQVFIINNLLDEQHRVLVYEGKGKVIKIKDLRPGVSYCIVAKTYVPMLDRSSAYSSRQCIVL
;
A
#
# COMPACT_ATOMS: atom_id res chain seq x y z
N VAL A 1 -36.34 -24.76 -2.95
CA VAL A 1 -36.20 -23.61 -3.86
C VAL A 1 -35.81 -22.42 -3.01
N MET A 2 -34.56 -21.96 -3.05
CA MET A 2 -34.20 -20.68 -2.41
C MET A 2 -34.99 -19.59 -3.13
N LYS A 3 -35.67 -18.70 -2.40
CA LYS A 3 -36.32 -17.56 -3.05
C LYS A 3 -35.23 -16.68 -3.63
N ASN A 4 -35.48 -16.04 -4.78
CA ASN A 4 -34.50 -15.17 -5.42
C ASN A 4 -33.97 -14.08 -4.46
N GLN A 5 -34.80 -13.59 -3.53
CA GLN A 5 -34.40 -12.63 -2.51
C GLN A 5 -33.34 -13.20 -1.53
N ASP A 6 -33.52 -14.44 -1.07
CA ASP A 6 -32.58 -15.10 -0.16
C ASP A 6 -31.20 -15.25 -0.83
N LEU A 7 -31.18 -15.54 -2.15
CA LEU A 7 -29.94 -15.66 -2.90
C LEU A 7 -29.23 -14.32 -3.09
N GLN A 8 -29.97 -13.24 -3.35
CA GLN A 8 -29.39 -11.89 -3.49
C GLN A 8 -28.61 -11.46 -2.26
N ASP A 9 -29.17 -11.71 -1.08
CA ASP A 9 -28.54 -11.37 0.19
C ASP A 9 -27.39 -12.32 0.52
N LEU A 10 -27.51 -13.60 0.16
CA LEU A 10 -26.48 -14.61 0.38
C LEU A 10 -25.22 -14.37 -0.46
N ILE A 11 -25.34 -13.91 -1.71
CA ILE A 11 -24.18 -13.63 -2.58
C ILE A 11 -23.62 -12.21 -2.41
N LYS A 12 -24.28 -11.35 -1.62
CA LYS A 12 -23.89 -9.95 -1.45
C LYS A 12 -22.46 -9.84 -0.89
N PRO A 13 -21.54 -9.13 -1.57
CA PRO A 13 -20.18 -8.94 -1.08
C PRO A 13 -20.13 -8.25 0.29
N GLN A 14 -19.18 -8.62 1.12
CA GLN A 14 -18.99 -8.09 2.47
C GLN A 14 -17.66 -7.32 2.57
N LYS A 15 -17.54 -6.44 3.56
CA LYS A 15 -16.30 -5.71 3.89
C LYS A 15 -15.58 -5.14 2.66
N VAL A 16 -16.28 -4.28 1.93
CA VAL A 16 -15.73 -3.62 0.75
C VAL A 16 -14.82 -2.48 1.19
N GLU A 17 -13.54 -2.53 0.86
CA GLU A 17 -12.56 -1.58 1.38
C GLU A 17 -11.45 -1.28 0.36
N PHE A 18 -10.91 -0.07 0.42
CA PHE A 18 -9.74 0.30 -0.37
C PHE A 18 -8.47 -0.08 0.39
N HIS A 19 -7.55 -0.73 -0.30
CA HIS A 19 -6.17 -0.93 0.15
C HIS A 19 -5.27 -0.12 -0.77
N SER A 20 -4.42 0.73 -0.19
CA SER A 20 -3.52 1.58 -0.98
C SER A 20 -2.10 1.61 -0.44
N LEU A 21 -1.14 1.32 -1.32
CA LEU A 21 0.30 1.33 -1.02
C LEU A 21 1.05 2.08 -2.12
N ASN A 22 1.73 3.17 -1.76
CA ASN A 22 2.39 4.08 -2.72
C ASN A 22 1.47 4.50 -3.88
N PHE A 23 0.20 4.82 -3.56
CA PHE A 23 -0.86 5.10 -4.53
C PHE A 23 -1.18 3.98 -5.53
N ASN A 24 -0.78 2.73 -5.28
CA ASN A 24 -1.44 1.57 -5.87
C ASN A 24 -2.73 1.34 -5.09
N SER A 25 -3.88 1.73 -5.64
CA SER A 25 -5.16 1.70 -4.94
C SER A 25 -6.05 0.60 -5.51
N THR A 26 -6.33 -0.40 -4.68
CA THR A 26 -7.13 -1.58 -5.05
C THR A 26 -8.35 -1.68 -4.14
N LEU A 27 -9.49 -2.07 -4.70
CA LEU A 27 -10.72 -2.34 -3.96
C LEU A 27 -10.79 -3.84 -3.66
N HIS A 28 -10.94 -4.19 -2.39
CA HIS A 28 -11.05 -5.57 -1.91
C HIS A 28 -12.42 -5.80 -1.29
N TRP A 29 -12.88 -7.05 -1.32
CA TRP A 29 -14.09 -7.48 -0.64
C TRP A 29 -13.99 -8.93 -0.19
N GLN A 30 -14.82 -9.30 0.77
CA GLN A 30 -15.07 -10.68 1.13
C GLN A 30 -16.28 -11.19 0.33
N PRO A 31 -16.28 -12.48 -0.09
CA PRO A 31 -17.47 -13.08 -0.70
C PRO A 31 -18.65 -13.05 0.27
N GLY A 32 -19.86 -13.20 -0.28
CA GLY A 32 -21.06 -13.45 0.53
C GLY A 32 -21.01 -14.83 1.22
N TRP A 33 -22.09 -15.18 1.90
CA TRP A 33 -22.19 -16.45 2.64
C TRP A 33 -22.59 -17.65 1.78
N ALA A 34 -22.75 -17.47 0.46
CA ALA A 34 -23.06 -18.55 -0.45
C ALA A 34 -21.90 -19.56 -0.49
N ARG A 35 -22.23 -20.85 -0.28
CA ARG A 35 -21.22 -21.93 -0.25
C ARG A 35 -20.57 -22.18 -1.62
N GLU A 36 -21.27 -21.84 -2.70
CA GLU A 36 -20.82 -22.03 -4.08
C GLU A 36 -20.10 -20.79 -4.60
N ALA A 37 -18.87 -20.57 -4.14
CA ALA A 37 -18.08 -19.39 -4.52
C ALA A 37 -17.55 -19.41 -5.97
N ARG A 38 -17.53 -20.58 -6.63
CA ARG A 38 -16.80 -20.75 -7.92
C ARG A 38 -17.48 -20.08 -9.10
N ASP A 39 -18.80 -19.94 -9.09
CA ASP A 39 -19.56 -19.40 -10.23
C ASP A 39 -20.06 -17.96 -10.01
N ILE A 40 -19.62 -17.33 -8.92
CA ILE A 40 -19.98 -15.95 -8.60
C ILE A 40 -19.09 -14.99 -9.39
N LEU A 41 -19.75 -14.09 -10.12
CA LEU A 41 -19.09 -13.01 -10.85
C LEU A 41 -19.29 -11.68 -10.13
N TYR A 42 -18.25 -10.87 -10.07
CA TYR A 42 -18.25 -9.55 -9.42
C TYR A 42 -18.17 -8.44 -10.45
N PHE A 43 -18.86 -7.33 -10.16
CA PHE A 43 -18.91 -6.14 -10.98
C PHE A 43 -18.60 -4.94 -10.12
N VAL A 44 -17.60 -4.14 -10.52
CA VAL A 44 -17.12 -3.00 -9.74
C VAL A 44 -17.50 -1.68 -10.41
N GLN A 45 -17.95 -0.74 -9.58
CA GLN A 45 -18.11 0.66 -9.95
C GLN A 45 -17.34 1.56 -8.99
N TYR A 46 -17.00 2.74 -9.46
CA TYR A 46 -16.36 3.78 -8.66
C TYR A 46 -16.95 5.15 -8.99
N LYS A 47 -16.71 6.12 -8.10
CA LYS A 47 -16.97 7.53 -8.36
C LYS A 47 -16.15 8.44 -7.45
N VAL A 48 -15.98 9.68 -7.87
CA VAL A 48 -15.51 10.76 -7.01
C VAL A 48 -16.65 11.21 -6.08
N TYR A 49 -16.32 11.58 -4.86
CA TYR A 49 -17.25 12.15 -3.89
C TYR A 49 -17.94 13.40 -4.46
N GLY A 50 -19.22 13.58 -4.14
CA GLY A 50 -20.03 14.68 -4.69
C GLY A 50 -20.55 14.43 -6.11
N GLN A 51 -19.97 13.51 -6.90
CA GLN A 51 -20.53 13.12 -8.18
C GLN A 51 -21.76 12.21 -8.02
N SER A 52 -22.77 12.43 -8.87
CA SER A 52 -24.01 11.66 -8.88
C SER A 52 -23.86 10.33 -9.65
N LYS A 53 -23.11 10.34 -10.75
CA LYS A 53 -22.96 9.20 -11.66
C LYS A 53 -21.87 8.23 -11.18
N TRP A 54 -22.21 6.94 -11.19
CA TRP A 54 -21.25 5.85 -11.01
C TRP A 54 -20.64 5.44 -12.36
N GLN A 55 -19.35 5.11 -12.35
CA GLN A 55 -18.61 4.63 -13.51
C GLN A 55 -18.32 3.13 -13.35
N ASN A 56 -18.47 2.37 -14.43
CA ASN A 56 -18.10 0.96 -14.47
C ASN A 56 -16.58 0.85 -14.59
N LYS A 57 -16.00 -0.11 -13.88
CA LYS A 57 -14.63 -0.53 -14.13
C LYS A 57 -14.65 -1.74 -15.05
N ASP A 58 -14.43 -1.52 -16.33
CA ASP A 58 -14.59 -2.53 -17.38
C ASP A 58 -13.68 -3.76 -17.14
N ASP A 59 -12.43 -3.55 -16.73
CA ASP A 59 -11.48 -4.63 -16.39
C ASP A 59 -11.93 -5.52 -15.20
N CYS A 60 -12.92 -5.03 -14.44
CA CYS A 60 -13.50 -5.68 -13.28
C CYS A 60 -15.00 -5.95 -13.45
N TRP A 61 -15.48 -6.02 -14.69
CA TRP A 61 -16.88 -6.25 -15.01
C TRP A 61 -17.13 -7.73 -15.32
N GLY A 62 -17.43 -8.52 -14.28
CA GLY A 62 -17.68 -9.96 -14.41
C GLY A 62 -16.45 -10.82 -14.06
N ILE A 63 -15.76 -10.49 -12.97
CA ILE A 63 -14.55 -11.20 -12.53
C ILE A 63 -14.85 -12.14 -11.37
N GLN A 64 -14.08 -13.23 -11.22
CA GLN A 64 -14.21 -14.13 -10.06
C GLN A 64 -13.29 -13.74 -8.89
N ARG A 65 -12.25 -12.94 -9.15
CA ARG A 65 -11.32 -12.46 -8.11
C ARG A 65 -12.01 -11.46 -7.18
N HIS A 66 -11.58 -11.42 -5.93
CA HIS A 66 -12.12 -10.54 -4.89
C HIS A 66 -11.40 -9.19 -4.77
N VAL A 67 -10.71 -8.79 -5.85
CA VAL A 67 -9.92 -7.56 -5.90
C VAL A 67 -10.05 -6.90 -7.26
N CYS A 68 -10.16 -5.58 -7.26
CA CYS A 68 -10.14 -4.76 -8.45
C CYS A 68 -9.13 -3.63 -8.34
N ASP A 69 -8.29 -3.45 -9.36
CA ASP A 69 -7.37 -2.33 -9.44
C ASP A 69 -8.13 -1.07 -9.88
N LEU A 70 -8.12 -0.05 -9.03
CA LEU A 70 -8.69 1.28 -9.28
C LEU A 70 -7.61 2.37 -9.25
N THR A 71 -6.33 2.00 -9.40
CA THR A 71 -5.19 2.91 -9.29
C THR A 71 -5.32 4.09 -10.25
N HIS A 72 -5.69 3.83 -11.50
CA HIS A 72 -5.83 4.87 -12.52
C HIS A 72 -7.06 5.76 -12.26
N GLU A 73 -8.13 5.15 -11.77
CA GLU A 73 -9.40 5.80 -11.46
C GLU A 73 -9.27 6.74 -10.23
N THR A 74 -8.32 6.44 -9.33
CA THR A 74 -7.97 7.26 -8.15
C THR A 74 -6.73 8.13 -8.34
N SER A 75 -6.41 8.51 -9.59
CA SER A 75 -5.16 9.23 -9.90
C SER A 75 -5.09 10.65 -9.31
N ASP A 76 -6.25 11.29 -9.09
CA ASP A 76 -6.27 12.56 -8.37
C ASP A 76 -6.20 12.28 -6.87
N ILE A 77 -5.01 12.45 -6.31
CA ILE A 77 -4.74 12.02 -4.94
C ILE A 77 -5.48 12.84 -3.88
N GLN A 78 -5.96 14.04 -4.21
CA GLN A 78 -6.66 14.91 -3.25
C GLN A 78 -8.16 14.63 -3.19
N GLU A 79 -8.71 14.02 -4.24
CA GLU A 79 -10.14 13.76 -4.32
C GLU A 79 -10.54 12.55 -3.43
N PRO A 80 -11.71 12.62 -2.76
CA PRO A 80 -12.26 11.46 -2.08
C PRO A 80 -13.03 10.58 -3.08
N TYR A 81 -12.93 9.27 -2.93
CA TYR A 81 -13.56 8.28 -3.80
C TYR A 81 -14.47 7.32 -3.01
N TYR A 82 -15.44 6.76 -3.73
CA TYR A 82 -16.16 5.56 -3.31
C TYR A 82 -16.01 4.46 -4.35
N GLY A 83 -15.89 3.22 -3.87
CA GLY A 83 -16.00 2.02 -4.67
C GLY A 83 -17.25 1.25 -4.24
N ARG A 84 -17.85 0.51 -5.17
CA ARG A 84 -18.90 -0.44 -4.84
C ARG A 84 -18.80 -1.68 -5.71
N VAL A 85 -19.20 -2.80 -5.15
CA VAL A 85 -19.20 -4.10 -5.83
C VAL A 85 -20.55 -4.79 -5.65
N LYS A 86 -20.99 -5.49 -6.69
CA LYS A 86 -22.11 -6.42 -6.61
C LYS A 86 -21.70 -7.78 -7.16
N ALA A 87 -22.39 -8.81 -6.74
CA ALA A 87 -22.22 -10.18 -7.21
C ALA A 87 -23.34 -10.59 -8.16
N ALA A 88 -23.07 -11.55 -9.02
CA ALA A 88 -24.08 -12.27 -9.79
C ALA A 88 -23.84 -13.78 -9.74
N LEU A 89 -24.92 -14.55 -9.62
CA LEU A 89 -24.92 -16.00 -9.66
C LEU A 89 -26.22 -16.48 -10.33
N ALA A 90 -26.11 -17.37 -11.32
CA ALA A 90 -27.26 -17.94 -12.04
C ALA A 90 -28.31 -16.90 -12.50
N GLY A 91 -27.85 -15.75 -12.99
CA GLY A 91 -28.71 -14.65 -13.47
C GLY A 91 -29.30 -13.75 -12.38
N VAL A 92 -29.08 -14.04 -11.10
CA VAL A 92 -29.49 -13.22 -9.95
C VAL A 92 -28.35 -12.28 -9.57
N TYR A 93 -28.66 -11.00 -9.36
CA TYR A 93 -27.70 -9.97 -8.93
C TYR A 93 -27.94 -9.54 -7.48
N SER A 94 -26.89 -9.42 -6.68
CA SER A 94 -27.00 -8.80 -5.36
C SER A 94 -27.24 -7.29 -5.45
N ASN A 95 -27.70 -6.73 -4.34
CA ASN A 95 -27.53 -5.30 -4.08
C ASN A 95 -26.05 -4.90 -4.07
N TRP A 96 -25.78 -3.62 -4.34
CA TRP A 96 -24.44 -3.07 -4.26
C TRP A 96 -23.97 -3.00 -2.80
N SER A 97 -22.72 -3.39 -2.59
CA SER A 97 -21.98 -3.17 -1.34
C SER A 97 -20.99 -2.04 -1.53
N LEU A 98 -21.12 -1.01 -0.69
CA LEU A 98 -20.40 0.25 -0.79
C LEU A 98 -19.17 0.23 0.13
N SER A 99 -18.06 0.82 -0.33
CA SER A 99 -16.88 1.06 0.51
C SER A 99 -17.06 2.28 1.42
N CYS A 100 -16.24 2.39 2.46
CA CYS A 100 -15.99 3.69 3.07
C CYS A 100 -15.41 4.68 2.05
N ARG A 101 -15.52 5.98 2.36
CA ARG A 101 -14.88 7.04 1.58
C ARG A 101 -13.37 6.88 1.69
N PHE A 102 -12.66 6.97 0.58
CA PHE A 102 -11.21 6.81 0.50
C PHE A 102 -10.57 8.02 -0.20
N THR A 103 -9.66 8.71 0.48
CA THR A 103 -8.87 9.80 -0.10
C THR A 103 -7.40 9.35 -0.21
N PRO A 104 -6.85 9.15 -1.43
CA PRO A 104 -5.52 8.56 -1.60
C PRO A 104 -4.43 9.29 -0.82
N TRP A 105 -4.42 10.64 -0.84
CA TRP A 105 -3.43 11.44 -0.14
C TRP A 105 -3.48 11.26 1.39
N GLN A 106 -4.66 11.02 1.96
CA GLN A 106 -4.84 10.83 3.40
C GLN A 106 -4.63 9.38 3.83
N GLU A 107 -4.93 8.41 2.97
CA GLU A 107 -5.12 7.02 3.38
C GLU A 107 -4.14 6.03 2.74
N THR A 108 -3.38 6.43 1.71
CA THR A 108 -2.31 5.56 1.19
C THR A 108 -1.28 5.28 2.28
N MET A 109 -0.88 4.01 2.37
CA MET A 109 0.33 3.64 3.09
C MET A 109 1.54 3.97 2.22
N ILE A 110 2.63 4.39 2.85
CA ILE A 110 3.91 4.61 2.19
C ILE A 110 4.81 3.42 2.51
N GLY A 111 5.42 2.85 1.49
CA GLY A 111 6.33 1.72 1.63
C GLY A 111 7.66 2.09 2.30
N PRO A 112 8.41 1.11 2.82
CA PRO A 112 9.76 1.36 3.30
C PRO A 112 10.69 1.86 2.18
N PRO A 113 11.78 2.55 2.53
CA PRO A 113 12.82 2.88 1.56
C PRO A 113 13.60 1.63 1.18
N MET A 114 14.15 1.63 -0.03
CA MET A 114 15.20 0.68 -0.38
C MET A 114 16.51 1.12 0.27
N VAL A 115 17.17 0.17 0.93
CA VAL A 115 18.42 0.39 1.66
C VAL A 115 19.54 -0.36 0.95
N THR A 116 20.64 0.33 0.68
CA THR A 116 21.89 -0.28 0.21
C THR A 116 23.01 0.11 1.15
N VAL A 117 23.76 -0.87 1.62
CA VAL A 117 24.83 -0.69 2.60
C VAL A 117 26.16 -0.93 1.91
N VAL A 118 27.12 -0.01 2.10
CA VAL A 118 28.45 -0.09 1.52
C VAL A 118 29.48 0.06 2.64
N HIS A 119 30.41 -0.89 2.73
CA HIS A 119 31.56 -0.81 3.65
C HIS A 119 32.49 0.33 3.24
N SER A 120 33.01 1.07 4.22
CA SER A 120 34.02 2.09 4.00
C SER A 120 34.96 2.18 5.20
N ASN A 121 36.03 1.38 5.18
CA ASN A 121 37.06 1.32 6.21
C ASN A 121 36.46 1.11 7.62
N LYS A 122 36.40 2.15 8.46
CA LYS A 122 35.82 2.14 9.82
C LYS A 122 34.41 2.72 9.89
N SER A 123 33.71 2.75 8.76
CA SER A 123 32.40 3.36 8.63
C SER A 123 31.54 2.58 7.64
N VAL A 124 30.24 2.79 7.75
CA VAL A 124 29.26 2.21 6.85
C VAL A 124 28.52 3.34 6.16
N ILE A 125 28.44 3.28 4.83
CA ILE A 125 27.68 4.22 4.02
C ILE A 125 26.33 3.58 3.69
N VAL A 126 25.26 4.21 4.13
CA VAL A 126 23.88 3.80 3.86
C VAL A 126 23.32 4.68 2.76
N LYS A 127 22.94 4.07 1.64
CA LYS A 127 22.23 4.73 0.54
C LYS A 127 20.76 4.36 0.63
N LEU A 128 19.92 5.39 0.58
CA LEU A 128 18.47 5.30 0.73
C LEU A 128 17.79 5.75 -0.56
N GLN A 129 16.79 5.00 -0.99
CA GLN A 129 15.94 5.35 -2.11
C GLN A 129 14.48 5.27 -1.69
N ALA A 130 13.75 6.37 -1.89
CA ALA A 130 12.31 6.43 -1.62
C ALA A 130 11.56 5.38 -2.45
N PRO A 131 10.47 4.80 -1.92
CA PRO A 131 9.54 4.08 -2.76
C PRO A 131 9.01 5.00 -3.87
N CYS A 132 8.63 4.40 -5.00
CA CYS A 132 7.99 5.12 -6.10
C CYS A 132 6.49 4.89 -6.07
N SER A 133 5.73 5.91 -6.49
CA SER A 133 4.30 5.75 -6.72
C SER A 133 4.02 4.88 -7.93
N SER A 134 2.78 4.39 -8.01
CA SER A 134 2.26 3.67 -9.18
C SER A 134 2.11 4.55 -10.42
N TYR A 135 2.12 5.88 -10.25
CA TYR A 135 1.99 6.84 -11.34
C TYR A 135 3.33 7.09 -12.04
N LYS A 136 3.25 7.36 -13.34
CA LYS A 136 4.41 7.67 -14.18
C LYS A 136 4.32 9.10 -14.68
N ARG A 137 5.47 9.76 -14.85
CA ARG A 137 5.54 11.05 -15.54
C ARG A 137 5.20 10.86 -17.03
N LYS A 138 4.92 11.95 -17.74
CA LYS A 138 4.71 11.95 -19.20
C LYS A 138 5.81 11.21 -19.99
N ARG A 139 7.05 11.25 -19.50
CA ARG A 139 8.22 10.56 -20.09
C ARG A 139 8.40 9.10 -19.64
N GLY A 140 7.44 8.52 -18.92
CA GLY A 140 7.47 7.15 -18.41
C GLY A 140 8.31 6.92 -17.13
N SER A 141 9.07 7.93 -16.67
CA SER A 141 9.87 7.80 -15.45
C SER A 141 9.00 7.66 -14.20
N LYS A 142 9.43 6.79 -13.27
CA LYS A 142 8.80 6.59 -11.95
C LYS A 142 8.84 7.89 -11.12
N ILE A 143 7.80 8.13 -10.33
CA ILE A 143 7.71 9.29 -9.43
C ILE A 143 8.01 8.83 -8.00
N PRO A 144 9.05 9.35 -7.33
CA PRO A 144 9.33 8.99 -5.94
C PRO A 144 8.27 9.58 -5.00
N MET A 145 7.98 8.90 -3.89
CA MET A 145 7.01 9.40 -2.88
C MET A 145 7.42 10.75 -2.27
N THR A 146 8.72 11.08 -2.27
CA THR A 146 9.24 12.40 -1.88
C THR A 146 8.76 13.56 -2.77
N SER A 147 8.15 13.28 -3.94
CA SER A 147 7.53 14.32 -4.78
C SER A 147 6.11 14.68 -4.32
N TYR A 148 5.49 13.88 -3.45
CA TYR A 148 4.13 14.09 -2.96
C TYR A 148 4.09 14.47 -1.47
N TYR A 149 5.00 13.92 -0.68
CA TYR A 149 5.09 14.16 0.76
C TYR A 149 6.46 14.68 1.14
N ASP A 150 6.49 15.51 2.19
CA ASP A 150 7.73 15.89 2.85
C ASP A 150 8.23 14.76 3.75
N LEU A 151 8.85 13.76 3.12
CA LEU A 151 9.20 12.48 3.73
C LEU A 151 10.60 12.52 4.35
N LEU A 152 10.70 12.04 5.58
CA LEU A 152 11.95 11.80 6.30
C LEU A 152 12.30 10.31 6.29
N TYR A 153 13.58 9.99 6.30
CA TYR A 153 14.07 8.64 6.57
C TYR A 153 14.52 8.55 8.01
N GLN A 154 14.11 7.47 8.68
CA GLN A 154 14.63 7.08 9.98
C GLN A 154 15.45 5.80 9.80
N VAL A 155 16.75 5.87 10.11
CA VAL A 155 17.70 4.76 9.96
C VAL A 155 18.07 4.22 11.32
N PHE A 156 17.96 2.91 11.48
CA PHE A 156 18.27 2.20 12.71
C PHE A 156 19.41 1.21 12.48
N ILE A 157 20.27 1.10 13.48
CA ILE A 157 21.30 0.08 13.56
C ILE A 157 20.93 -0.95 14.62
N ILE A 158 21.17 -2.21 14.30
CA ILE A 158 20.98 -3.39 15.16
C ILE A 158 22.34 -4.07 15.26
N ASN A 159 22.84 -4.25 16.48
CA ASN A 159 24.02 -5.08 16.72
C ASN A 159 23.54 -6.52 16.93
N ASN A 160 24.00 -7.48 16.12
CA ASN A 160 23.56 -8.87 16.24
C ASN A 160 23.92 -9.54 17.58
N LEU A 161 24.81 -8.93 18.37
CA LEU A 161 25.17 -9.41 19.72
C LEU A 161 24.19 -8.94 20.80
N LEU A 162 23.38 -7.92 20.52
CA LEU A 162 22.36 -7.39 21.42
C LEU A 162 21.00 -7.85 20.89
N ASP A 163 20.15 -8.35 21.78
CA ASP A 163 18.80 -8.81 21.48
C ASP A 163 18.03 -7.84 20.55
N GLU A 164 17.17 -8.36 19.66
CA GLU A 164 16.56 -7.64 18.52
C GLU A 164 15.77 -6.37 18.91
N GLN A 165 15.46 -6.22 20.20
CA GLN A 165 14.82 -5.06 20.79
C GLN A 165 15.71 -3.80 20.84
N HIS A 166 17.03 -3.94 20.77
CA HIS A 166 17.96 -2.80 20.83
C HIS A 166 18.21 -2.20 19.44
N ARG A 167 17.17 -1.59 18.86
CA ARG A 167 17.28 -0.74 17.66
C ARG A 167 17.66 0.66 18.07
N VAL A 168 18.82 1.13 17.62
CA VAL A 168 19.27 2.50 17.88
C VAL A 168 19.01 3.35 16.64
N LEU A 169 18.22 4.43 16.79
CA LEU A 169 18.04 5.44 15.75
C LEU A 169 19.34 6.22 15.60
N VAL A 170 19.95 6.15 14.41
CA VAL A 170 21.24 6.81 14.13
C VAL A 170 21.10 8.00 13.18
N TYR A 171 19.97 8.10 12.50
CA TYR A 171 19.70 9.20 11.58
C TYR A 171 18.20 9.42 11.39
N GLU A 172 17.81 10.69 11.41
CA GLU A 172 16.50 11.15 10.95
C GLU A 172 16.66 12.36 10.03
N GLY A 173 16.11 12.30 8.82
CA GLY A 173 16.15 13.43 7.89
C GLY A 173 15.92 13.07 6.43
N LYS A 174 16.10 14.04 5.53
CA LYS A 174 15.85 13.90 4.08
C LYS A 174 17.05 13.37 3.28
N GLY A 175 18.20 13.21 3.94
CA GLY A 175 19.43 12.75 3.33
C GLY A 175 19.28 11.37 2.73
N LYS A 176 19.86 11.17 1.53
CA LYS A 176 19.82 9.87 0.82
C LYS A 176 21.09 9.06 1.00
N VAL A 177 22.16 9.68 1.50
CA VAL A 177 23.46 9.04 1.73
C VAL A 177 23.91 9.40 3.13
N ILE A 178 23.96 8.42 4.02
CA ILE A 178 24.25 8.59 5.44
C ILE A 178 25.54 7.83 5.73
N LYS A 179 26.48 8.47 6.43
CA LYS A 179 27.72 7.82 6.86
C LYS A 179 27.63 7.56 8.36
N ILE A 180 27.54 6.30 8.74
CA ILE A 180 27.59 5.85 10.13
C ILE A 180 29.06 5.58 10.47
N LYS A 181 29.60 6.30 11.46
CA LYS A 181 30.99 6.21 11.91
C LYS A 181 31.07 5.45 13.24
N ASP A 182 32.30 5.24 13.70
CA ASP A 182 32.62 4.74 15.05
C ASP A 182 32.06 3.36 15.36
N LEU A 183 31.99 2.53 14.32
CA LEU A 183 31.57 1.14 14.41
C LEU A 183 32.76 0.24 14.70
N ARG A 184 32.54 -0.80 15.51
CA ARG A 184 33.61 -1.71 15.96
C ARG A 184 33.99 -2.69 14.83
N PRO A 185 35.29 -2.82 14.50
CA PRO A 185 35.75 -3.87 13.58
C PRO A 185 35.42 -5.27 14.10
N GLY A 186 35.14 -6.20 13.20
CA GLY A 186 34.82 -7.59 13.50
C GLY A 186 33.40 -7.85 14.04
N VAL A 187 32.56 -6.81 14.15
CA VAL A 187 31.18 -6.93 14.61
C VAL A 187 30.21 -6.88 13.43
N SER A 188 29.19 -7.75 13.47
CA SER A 188 28.09 -7.75 12.50
C SER A 188 27.03 -6.71 12.88
N TYR A 189 26.82 -5.75 12.00
CA TYR A 189 25.78 -4.72 12.13
C TYR A 189 24.71 -4.91 11.07
N CYS A 190 23.45 -4.86 11.49
CA CYS A 190 22.30 -4.87 10.60
C CYS A 190 21.64 -3.51 10.58
N ILE A 191 21.33 -3.02 9.39
CA ILE A 191 20.71 -1.72 9.16
C ILE A 191 19.30 -1.95 8.62
N VAL A 192 18.34 -1.24 9.21
CA VAL A 192 16.96 -1.14 8.73
C VAL A 192 16.58 0.33 8.67
N ALA A 193 15.71 0.70 7.73
CA ALA A 193 15.19 2.06 7.66
C ALA A 193 13.68 2.04 7.44
N LYS A 194 13.01 3.11 7.86
CA LYS A 194 11.60 3.34 7.54
C LYS A 194 11.43 4.78 7.06
N THR A 195 10.37 5.02 6.30
CA THR A 195 9.97 6.38 5.92
C THR A 195 9.01 6.94 6.96
N TYR A 196 9.10 8.22 7.26
CA TYR A 196 8.23 8.94 8.17
C TYR A 196 7.68 10.20 7.48
N VAL A 197 6.37 10.43 7.58
CA VAL A 197 5.70 11.62 7.03
C VAL A 197 5.14 12.42 8.20
N PRO A 198 5.84 13.49 8.64
CA PRO A 198 5.46 14.26 9.83
C PRO A 198 4.05 14.84 9.75
N MET A 199 3.63 15.32 8.57
CA MET A 199 2.30 15.93 8.38
C MET A 199 1.14 14.98 8.69
N LEU A 200 1.33 13.67 8.50
CA LEU A 200 0.32 12.65 8.75
C LEU A 200 0.58 11.85 10.03
N ASP A 201 1.70 12.13 10.73
CA ASP A 201 2.24 11.32 11.81
C ASP A 201 2.24 9.81 11.48
N ARG A 202 2.75 9.48 10.29
CA ARG A 202 2.74 8.10 9.77
C ARG A 202 4.12 7.61 9.38
N SER A 203 4.40 6.37 9.77
CA SER A 203 5.60 5.65 9.39
C SER A 203 5.28 4.46 8.49
N SER A 204 6.19 4.13 7.58
CA SER A 204 6.15 2.84 6.89
C SER A 204 6.52 1.70 7.84
N ALA A 205 6.31 0.47 7.38
CA ALA A 205 7.04 -0.68 7.90
C ALA A 205 8.57 -0.48 7.76
N TYR A 206 9.35 -1.32 8.44
CA TYR A 206 10.80 -1.35 8.25
C TYR A 206 11.16 -1.95 6.89
N SER A 207 12.27 -1.49 6.33
CA SER A 207 12.90 -2.08 5.16
C SER A 207 13.35 -3.51 5.44
N SER A 208 13.72 -4.22 4.37
CA SER A 208 14.52 -5.44 4.50
C SER A 208 15.82 -5.13 5.26
N ARG A 209 16.25 -6.10 6.07
CA ARG A 209 17.45 -6.01 6.89
C ARG A 209 18.69 -6.17 6.03
N GLN A 210 19.62 -5.23 6.11
CA GLN A 210 20.90 -5.27 5.40
C GLN A 210 22.02 -5.40 6.43
N CYS A 211 22.66 -6.57 6.48
CA CYS A 211 23.71 -6.86 7.46
C CYS A 211 25.09 -6.83 6.81
N ILE A 212 26.06 -6.29 7.54
CA ILE A 212 27.45 -6.22 7.12
C ILE A 212 28.36 -6.47 8.31
N VAL A 213 29.48 -7.17 8.05
CA VAL A 213 30.57 -7.32 9.00
C VAL A 213 31.63 -6.28 8.65
N LEU A 214 32.09 -5.52 9.65
CA LEU A 214 33.08 -4.46 9.47
C LEU A 214 34.53 -4.93 9.61
#